data_AF-A0A918KZR2-F1
#
_entry.id   AF-A0A918KZR2-F1
#
_cell.length_a   1.000
_cell.length_b   1.000
_cell.length_c   1.000
_cell.angle_alpha   90.00
_cell.angle_beta   90.00
_cell.angle_gamma   90.00
#
_symmetry.space_group_name_H-M   'P 1'
#
loop_
_entity.id
_entity.type
_entity.pdbx_description
1 polymer ?
#
loop_
_entity_poly.entity_id
_entity_poly.type
_entity_poly.pdbx_seq_one_letter_code
_entity_poly.pdbx_strand_id
1 'polypeptide(L)'
;MEVLSRMSSDTCPHGRAGVTRTGTDPDEARLAALTGEIHRVVRPGAPFVLADLNPEATGARFSTLRYGEPGAVYADGDTVPTTLRRLSGTTVTTACHYRSLPRYQDLLTGAGFPAPDLDLPLAPPQGDGASQPAETRLAPYMILSARGRSDRRTP
;
A
#
# COMPACT_ATOMS: atom_id res chain seq x y z
N MET A 1 -16.04 2.30 -6.32
CA MET A 1 -14.66 1.85 -6.10
C MET A 1 -14.59 1.34 -4.67
N GLU A 2 -14.54 0.02 -4.50
CA GLU A 2 -14.51 -0.61 -3.18
C GLU A 2 -13.05 -0.99 -2.90
N VAL A 3 -12.40 -0.20 -2.03
CA VAL A 3 -11.04 -0.48 -1.56
C VAL A 3 -11.15 -1.63 -0.57
N LEU A 4 -10.65 -2.80 -0.95
CA LEU A 4 -10.71 -4.03 -0.15
C LEU A 4 -9.68 -3.99 0.99
N SER A 5 -9.89 -3.11 1.96
CA SER A 5 -9.16 -3.15 3.23
C SER A 5 -9.94 -4.02 4.21
N ARG A 6 -9.78 -5.34 4.13
CA ARG A 6 -10.32 -6.26 5.16
C ARG A 6 -9.52 -6.05 6.44
N MET A 7 -10.15 -5.40 7.42
CA MET A 7 -9.64 -5.24 8.78
C MET A 7 -9.64 -6.62 9.45
N SER A 8 -8.47 -7.22 9.67
CA SER A 8 -8.33 -8.36 10.57
C SER A 8 -7.87 -7.83 11.92
N SER A 9 -8.80 -7.70 12.86
CA SER A 9 -8.53 -7.26 14.23
C SER A 9 -8.13 -8.44 15.09
N ASP A 10 -6.87 -8.85 15.03
CA ASP A 10 -6.32 -9.71 16.09
C ASP A 10 -5.92 -8.83 17.28
N THR A 11 -6.75 -8.89 18.31
CA THR A 11 -6.54 -8.17 19.58
C THR A 11 -5.76 -9.10 20.50
N CYS A 12 -4.46 -8.88 20.70
CA CYS A 12 -3.73 -9.54 21.78
C CYS A 12 -4.17 -8.97 23.14
N PRO A 13 -4.54 -9.80 24.14
CA PRO A 13 -5.20 -9.32 25.34
C PRO A 13 -4.20 -9.05 26.47
N HIS A 14 -3.16 -8.24 26.30
CA HIS A 14 -2.36 -7.75 27.44
C HIS A 14 -1.86 -6.31 27.22
N GLY A 15 -2.24 -5.43 28.15
CA GLY A 15 -2.05 -3.98 28.07
C GLY A 15 -0.60 -3.52 27.98
N ARG A 16 -0.23 -3.07 26.79
CA ARG A 16 0.74 -1.99 26.51
C ARG A 16 0.19 -1.25 25.30
N ALA A 17 0.24 0.09 25.30
CA ALA A 17 -0.36 0.99 24.31
C ALA A 17 -0.40 0.35 22.90
N GLY A 18 -1.58 -0.17 22.55
CA GLY A 18 -1.73 -1.15 21.48
C GLY A 18 -1.53 -0.52 20.12
N VAL A 19 -0.42 -0.85 19.47
CA VAL A 19 -0.26 -0.60 18.04
C VAL A 19 -1.20 -1.56 17.32
N THR A 20 -2.28 -1.03 16.75
CA THR A 20 -3.19 -1.82 15.92
C THR A 20 -2.46 -2.22 14.64
N ARG A 21 -2.39 -3.51 14.30
CA ARG A 21 -1.88 -3.93 12.99
C ARG A 21 -2.90 -3.59 11.91
N THR A 22 -2.49 -2.83 10.91
CA THR A 22 -3.30 -2.47 9.75
C THR A 22 -2.39 -2.51 8.53
N GLY A 23 -2.43 -3.56 7.72
CA GLY A 23 -1.56 -3.64 6.54
C GLY A 23 -1.42 -5.07 6.01
N THR A 24 -0.76 -5.16 4.86
CA THR A 24 -0.38 -6.39 4.14
C THR A 24 0.15 -7.48 5.08
N ASP A 25 -0.15 -8.74 4.79
CA ASP A 25 0.29 -9.90 5.58
C ASP A 25 1.80 -10.14 5.39
N PRO A 26 2.60 -10.47 6.42
CA PRO A 26 4.02 -10.74 6.22
C PRO A 26 4.25 -12.06 5.46
N ASP A 27 3.28 -12.99 5.46
CA ASP A 27 3.38 -14.29 4.81
C ASP A 27 3.24 -14.19 3.28
N GLU A 28 4.35 -14.44 2.58
CA GLU A 28 4.43 -14.48 1.12
C GLU A 28 3.46 -15.45 0.48
N ALA A 29 3.31 -16.65 1.04
CA ALA A 29 2.46 -17.68 0.48
C ALA A 29 0.99 -17.26 0.59
N ARG A 30 0.63 -16.64 1.72
CA ARG A 30 -0.71 -16.11 1.92
C ARG A 30 -1.01 -14.92 1.01
N LEU A 31 -0.06 -14.01 0.81
CA LEU A 31 -0.19 -12.92 -0.16
C LEU A 31 -0.36 -13.46 -1.58
N ALA A 32 0.49 -14.39 -2.01
CA ALA A 32 0.39 -14.99 -3.34
C ALA A 32 -0.96 -15.70 -3.55
N ALA A 33 -1.44 -16.45 -2.55
CA ALA A 33 -2.75 -17.09 -2.60
C ALA A 33 -3.88 -16.05 -2.71
N LEU A 34 -3.82 -14.97 -1.93
CA LEU A 34 -4.80 -13.88 -1.99
C LEU A 34 -4.77 -13.19 -3.37
N THR A 35 -3.60 -12.89 -3.92
CA THR A 35 -3.47 -12.28 -5.25
C THR A 35 -3.99 -13.22 -6.33
N GLY A 36 -3.76 -14.53 -6.22
CA GLY A 36 -4.34 -15.54 -7.10
C GLY A 36 -5.87 -15.58 -7.04
N GLU A 37 -6.45 -15.51 -5.84
CA GLU A 37 -7.91 -15.42 -5.67
C GLU A 37 -8.48 -14.13 -6.27
N ILE A 38 -7.79 -12.99 -6.10
CA ILE A 38 -8.16 -11.73 -6.73
C ILE A 38 -8.16 -11.88 -8.25
N HIS A 39 -7.08 -12.43 -8.83
CA HIS A 39 -7.00 -12.67 -10.27
C HIS A 39 -8.16 -13.55 -10.77
N ARG A 40 -8.52 -14.60 -10.02
CA ARG A 40 -9.62 -15.52 -10.36
C ARG A 40 -10.99 -14.83 -10.41
N VAL A 41 -11.24 -13.85 -9.53
CA VAL A 41 -12.57 -13.19 -9.44
C VAL A 41 -12.68 -11.93 -10.30
N VAL A 42 -11.56 -11.33 -10.71
CA VAL A 42 -11.55 -10.20 -11.65
C VAL A 42 -11.99 -10.71 -13.03
N ARG A 43 -13.01 -10.08 -13.61
CA ARG A 43 -13.46 -10.43 -14.97
C ARG A 43 -12.31 -10.27 -15.98
N PRO A 44 -12.19 -11.16 -16.97
CA PRO A 44 -11.25 -11.01 -18.07
C PRO A 44 -11.29 -9.62 -18.69
N GLY A 45 -10.13 -8.98 -18.84
CA GLY A 45 -9.99 -7.62 -19.40
C GLY A 45 -10.46 -6.46 -18.51
N ALA A 46 -11.08 -6.72 -17.36
CA ALA A 46 -11.53 -5.66 -16.45
C ALA A 46 -10.33 -4.98 -15.76
N PRO A 47 -10.42 -3.67 -15.46
CA PRO A 47 -9.37 -2.97 -14.73
C PRO A 47 -9.27 -3.50 -13.30
N PHE A 48 -8.03 -3.62 -12.82
CA PHE A 48 -7.68 -3.92 -11.45
C PHE A 48 -6.69 -2.85 -10.96
N VAL A 49 -6.89 -2.35 -9.74
CA VAL A 49 -6.05 -1.31 -9.14
C VAL A 49 -5.69 -1.73 -7.72
N LEU A 50 -4.39 -1.68 -7.41
CA LEU A 50 -3.84 -1.83 -6.06
C LEU A 50 -3.26 -0.48 -5.65
N ALA A 51 -3.68 0.03 -4.50
CA ALA A 51 -3.11 1.23 -3.90
C ALA A 51 -2.51 0.86 -2.55
N ASP A 52 -1.26 1.25 -2.31
CA ASP A 52 -0.58 1.00 -1.04
C ASP A 52 0.42 2.13 -0.73
N LEU A 53 1.03 2.09 0.45
CA LEU A 53 2.09 3.00 0.85
C LEU A 53 3.28 2.90 -0.10
N ASN A 54 3.84 4.04 -0.49
CA ASN A 54 5.00 4.07 -1.36
C ASN A 54 6.27 3.66 -0.57
N PRO A 55 6.98 2.58 -0.93
CA PRO A 55 8.19 2.16 -0.22
C PRO A 55 9.32 3.19 -0.28
N GLU A 56 9.38 4.01 -1.33
CA GLU A 56 10.35 5.10 -1.45
C GLU A 56 10.00 6.31 -0.55
N ALA A 57 8.80 6.32 0.04
CA ALA A 57 8.32 7.37 0.93
C ALA A 57 8.56 7.09 2.42
N THR A 58 9.26 6.01 2.75
CA THR A 58 9.58 5.66 4.13
C THR A 58 10.29 6.81 4.86
N GLY A 59 9.84 7.08 6.09
CA GLY A 59 10.37 8.13 6.96
C GLY A 59 9.92 9.55 6.59
N ALA A 60 9.33 9.76 5.40
CA ALA A 60 8.83 11.06 5.01
C ALA A 60 7.60 11.46 5.85
N ARG A 61 7.57 12.74 6.25
CA ARG A 61 6.46 13.31 7.00
C ARG A 61 5.50 14.02 6.04
N PHE A 62 4.35 13.40 5.81
CA PHE A 62 3.23 13.98 5.08
C PHE A 62 2.27 14.72 6.02
N SER A 63 1.31 15.45 5.46
CA SER A 63 0.26 16.07 6.27
C SER A 63 -0.52 15.03 7.08
N THR A 64 -1.00 13.94 6.49
CA THR A 64 -1.88 12.99 7.17
C THR A 64 -1.18 11.74 7.71
N LEU A 65 0.10 11.53 7.38
CA LEU A 65 0.76 10.23 7.49
C LEU A 65 2.28 10.38 7.72
N ARG A 66 2.85 9.46 8.49
CA ARG A 66 4.26 9.07 8.40
C ARG A 66 4.34 7.56 8.34
N TYR A 67 4.98 7.01 7.32
CA TYR A 67 5.21 5.58 7.15
C TYR A 67 6.67 5.26 7.46
N GLY A 68 6.94 4.49 8.51
CA GLY A 68 8.29 4.18 8.96
C GLY A 68 9.01 5.35 9.62
N GLU A 69 10.21 5.05 10.12
CA GLU A 69 11.04 6.05 10.79
C GLU A 69 12.04 6.72 9.83
N PRO A 70 12.37 8.02 10.04
CA PRO A 70 13.36 8.71 9.23
C PRO A 70 14.72 8.00 9.23
N GLY A 71 15.25 7.71 8.04
CA GLY A 71 16.56 7.07 7.84
C GLY A 71 16.59 5.55 8.11
N ALA A 72 15.46 4.95 8.47
CA ALA A 72 15.36 3.49 8.58
C ALA A 72 15.34 2.84 7.20
N VAL A 73 15.96 1.66 7.10
CA VAL A 73 15.88 0.79 5.93
C VAL A 73 15.11 -0.46 6.35
N TYR A 74 14.11 -0.82 5.57
CA TYR A 74 13.26 -1.99 5.81
C TYR A 74 13.43 -3.01 4.69
N ALA A 75 13.40 -4.29 5.04
CA ALA A 75 13.34 -5.41 4.13
C ALA A 75 11.88 -5.88 3.93
N ASP A 76 11.63 -6.59 2.83
CA ASP A 76 10.30 -7.17 2.55
C ASP A 76 9.82 -8.02 3.73
N GLY A 77 8.64 -7.70 4.25
CA GLY A 77 8.02 -8.37 5.40
C GLY A 77 8.30 -7.72 6.77
N ASP A 78 9.22 -6.75 6.86
CA ASP A 78 9.49 -6.05 8.13
C ASP A 78 8.26 -5.33 8.64
N THR A 79 8.04 -5.34 9.96
CA THR A 79 7.00 -4.50 10.57
C THR A 79 7.44 -3.03 10.58
N VAL A 80 6.62 -2.18 9.99
CA VAL A 80 6.86 -0.73 9.87
C VAL A 80 5.85 0.03 10.73
N PRO A 81 6.29 0.90 11.65
CA PRO A 81 5.38 1.76 12.39
C PRO A 81 4.77 2.81 11.44
N THR A 82 3.47 3.00 11.51
CA THR A 82 2.73 3.94 10.67
C THR A 82 1.94 4.89 11.54
N THR A 83 2.24 6.17 11.43
CA THR A 83 1.56 7.22 12.19
C THR A 83 0.53 7.90 11.31
N LEU A 84 -0.74 7.87 11.69
CA LEU A 84 -1.86 8.51 10.99
C LEU A 84 -2.37 9.71 11.80
N ARG A 85 -2.42 10.89 11.17
CA ARG A 85 -3.02 12.09 11.73
C ARG A 85 -4.49 12.16 11.32
N ARG A 86 -5.38 12.13 12.31
CA ARG A 86 -6.83 12.24 12.10
C ARG A 86 -7.22 13.71 11.88
N LEU A 87 -8.38 13.91 11.26
CA LEU A 87 -8.97 15.25 11.07
C LEU A 87 -9.25 15.98 12.39
N SER A 88 -9.44 15.24 13.50
CA SER A 88 -9.58 15.80 14.84
C SER A 88 -8.27 16.32 15.43
N GLY A 89 -7.15 16.24 14.72
CA GLY A 89 -5.82 16.63 15.19
C GLY A 89 -5.12 15.56 16.05
N THR A 90 -5.84 14.53 16.48
CA THR A 90 -5.27 13.38 17.19
C THR A 90 -4.47 12.47 16.26
N THR A 91 -3.57 11.68 16.83
CA THR A 91 -2.71 10.74 16.10
C THR A 91 -2.98 9.31 16.54
N VAL A 92 -2.87 8.37 15.61
CA VAL A 92 -2.85 6.93 15.89
C VAL A 92 -1.61 6.32 15.29
N THR A 93 -0.98 5.42 16.05
CA THR A 93 0.10 4.59 15.54
C THR A 93 -0.44 3.19 15.27
N THR A 94 -0.24 2.74 14.04
CA THR A 94 -0.50 1.37 13.58
C THR A 94 0.80 0.74 13.13
N ALA A 95 0.74 -0.54 12.77
CA ALA A 95 1.86 -1.25 12.16
C ALA A 95 1.42 -1.86 10.82
N CYS A 96 2.22 -1.62 9.78
CA CYS A 96 2.11 -2.24 8.46
C CYS A 96 3.29 -3.18 8.24
N HIS A 97 3.32 -3.92 7.14
CA HIS A 97 4.54 -4.61 6.71
C HIS A 97 5.14 -3.90 5.51
N TYR A 98 6.47 -3.77 5.50
CA TYR A 98 7.20 -3.20 4.37
C TYR A 98 7.12 -4.12 3.19
N ARG A 99 6.86 -3.54 2.02
CA ARG A 99 6.96 -4.23 0.74
C ARG A 99 7.55 -3.35 -0.34
N SER A 100 8.58 -3.87 -1.00
CA SER A 100 9.25 -3.21 -2.11
C SER A 100 8.36 -3.21 -3.36
N LEU A 101 8.51 -2.21 -4.23
CA LEU A 101 7.80 -2.13 -5.50
C LEU A 101 8.00 -3.40 -6.36
N PRO A 102 9.23 -3.93 -6.53
CA PRO A 102 9.44 -5.19 -7.26
C PRO A 102 8.61 -6.34 -6.69
N ARG A 103 8.44 -6.41 -5.36
CA ARG A 103 7.67 -7.48 -4.74
C ARG A 103 6.18 -7.41 -5.07
N TYR A 104 5.59 -6.22 -5.13
CA TYR A 104 4.21 -6.09 -5.62
C TYR A 104 4.08 -6.46 -7.09
N GLN A 105 5.05 -6.09 -7.93
CA GLN A 105 5.07 -6.47 -9.34
C GLN A 105 5.16 -7.99 -9.50
N ASP A 106 6.00 -8.67 -8.72
CA ASP A 106 6.12 -10.13 -8.69
C ASP A 106 4.83 -10.81 -8.25
N LEU A 107 4.16 -10.30 -7.20
CA LEU A 107 2.89 -10.86 -6.73
C LEU A 107 1.81 -10.79 -7.82
N LEU A 108 1.69 -9.65 -8.50
CA LEU A 108 0.68 -9.45 -9.54
C LEU A 108 0.97 -10.31 -10.78
N THR A 109 2.21 -10.29 -11.26
CA THR A 109 2.62 -11.07 -12.43
C THR A 109 2.58 -12.58 -12.15
N GLY A 110 3.01 -13.01 -10.97
CA GLY A 110 2.93 -14.40 -10.51
C GLY A 110 1.49 -14.93 -10.42
N ALA A 111 0.52 -14.06 -10.13
CA ALA A 111 -0.91 -14.41 -10.13
C ALA A 111 -1.54 -14.47 -11.53
N GLY A 112 -0.84 -13.99 -12.58
CA GLY A 112 -1.31 -14.01 -13.96
C GLY A 112 -1.83 -12.67 -14.50
N PHE A 113 -1.72 -11.58 -13.73
CA PHE A 113 -1.91 -10.24 -14.29
C PHE A 113 -0.74 -9.89 -15.23
N PRO A 114 -0.96 -9.04 -16.25
CA PRO A 114 0.15 -8.43 -16.98
C PRO A 114 0.99 -7.55 -16.06
N ALA A 115 2.18 -7.16 -16.52
CA ALA A 115 3.01 -6.18 -15.81
C ALA A 115 2.18 -4.91 -15.54
N PRO A 116 2.08 -4.47 -14.27
CA PRO A 116 1.25 -3.33 -13.91
C PRO A 116 1.91 -2.00 -14.29
N ASP A 117 1.10 -1.02 -14.65
CA ASP A 117 1.52 0.37 -14.73
C ASP A 117 1.62 0.96 -13.32
N LEU A 118 2.66 1.77 -13.08
CA LEU A 118 2.87 2.47 -11.82
C LEU A 118 2.47 3.95 -11.96
N ASP A 119 1.64 4.40 -11.02
CA ASP A 119 1.35 5.82 -10.80
C ASP A 119 1.78 6.23 -9.37
N LEU A 120 2.37 7.42 -9.27
CA LEU A 120 2.89 8.03 -8.05
C LEU A 120 2.24 9.40 -7.89
N PRO A 121 0.97 9.45 -7.44
CA PRO A 121 0.20 10.69 -7.42
C PRO A 121 0.78 11.68 -6.40
N LEU A 122 1.04 12.89 -6.87
CA LEU A 122 1.44 14.03 -6.05
C LEU A 122 0.23 14.89 -5.72
N ALA A 123 0.22 15.48 -4.53
CA ALA A 123 -0.71 16.53 -4.19
C ALA A 123 -0.41 17.78 -5.03
N PRO A 124 -1.45 18.55 -5.43
CA PRO A 124 -1.22 19.82 -6.09
C PRO A 124 -0.48 20.79 -5.14
N PRO A 125 0.38 21.67 -5.68
CA PRO A 125 1.03 22.71 -4.89
C PRO A 125 0.01 23.57 -4.14
N GLN A 126 0.29 23.91 -2.88
CA GLN A 126 -0.57 24.78 -2.07
C GLN A 126 0.13 26.14 -1.89
N GLY A 127 -0.38 27.16 -2.60
CA GLY A 127 0.17 28.52 -2.55
C GLY A 127 1.61 28.63 -3.06
N ASP A 128 2.16 29.84 -2.95
CA ASP A 128 3.48 30.30 -3.38
C ASP A 128 4.49 30.42 -2.21
N GLY A 129 4.11 29.90 -1.03
CA GLY A 129 4.91 29.94 0.19
C GLY A 129 6.10 28.97 0.21
N ALA A 130 7.13 29.32 0.99
CA ALA A 130 8.45 28.67 1.02
C ALA A 130 8.51 27.24 1.62
N SER A 131 7.41 26.64 2.07
CA SER A 131 7.41 25.29 2.64
C SER A 131 6.19 24.49 2.19
N GLN A 132 6.26 23.92 0.98
CA GLN A 132 5.27 23.00 0.47
C GLN A 132 5.27 21.68 1.27
N PRO A 133 4.10 21.04 1.50
CA PRO A 133 4.02 19.71 2.10
C PRO A 133 4.79 18.66 1.28
N ALA A 134 5.26 17.59 1.93
CA ALA A 134 6.05 16.54 1.28
C ALA A 134 5.28 15.86 0.13
N GLU A 135 3.96 15.71 0.26
CA GLU A 135 3.09 15.10 -0.76
C GLU A 135 3.07 15.83 -2.10
N THR A 136 3.58 17.08 -2.18
CA THR A 136 3.70 17.83 -3.44
C THR A 136 4.91 17.42 -4.27
N ARG A 137 5.85 16.67 -3.68
CA ARG A 137 7.15 16.31 -4.27
C ARG A 137 7.51 14.83 -4.12
N LEU A 138 6.79 14.10 -3.27
CA LEU A 138 6.94 12.67 -3.04
C LEU A 138 5.57 12.07 -2.81
N ALA A 139 5.22 11.04 -3.58
CA ALA A 139 3.90 10.42 -3.45
C ALA A 139 3.85 9.60 -2.14
N PRO A 140 2.88 9.85 -1.23
CA PRO A 140 2.72 9.03 -0.03
C PRO A 140 2.23 7.60 -0.33
N TYR A 141 1.57 7.45 -1.47
CA TYR A 141 1.02 6.19 -1.95
C TYR A 141 1.55 5.89 -3.34
N MET A 142 1.65 4.60 -3.65
CA MET A 142 1.81 4.11 -5.01
C MET A 142 0.51 3.47 -5.48
N ILE A 143 0.25 3.56 -6.78
CA ILE A 143 -0.90 2.93 -7.41
C ILE A 143 -0.39 2.03 -8.54
N LEU A 144 -0.70 0.74 -8.45
CA LEU A 144 -0.43 -0.23 -9.50
C LEU A 144 -1.73 -0.56 -10.23
N SER A 145 -1.73 -0.36 -11.54
CA SER A 145 -2.89 -0.63 -12.40
C SER A 145 -2.59 -1.79 -13.35
N ALA A 146 -3.50 -2.75 -13.42
CA ALA A 146 -3.43 -3.88 -14.33
C ALA A 146 -4.81 -4.16 -14.95
N ARG A 147 -4.87 -5.13 -15.85
CA ARG A 147 -6.14 -5.66 -16.36
C ARG A 147 -6.19 -7.16 -16.12
N GLY A 148 -7.38 -7.68 -15.82
CA GLY A 148 -7.60 -9.13 -15.79
C GLY A 148 -7.19 -9.76 -17.11
N ARG A 149 -6.71 -11.00 -17.10
CA ARG A 149 -6.25 -11.70 -18.30
C ARG A 149 -7.32 -11.63 -19.39
N SER A 150 -6.96 -11.17 -20.59
CA SER A 150 -7.85 -11.24 -21.74
C SER A 150 -8.03 -12.70 -22.16
N ASP A 151 -9.27 -13.15 -22.34
CA ASP A 151 -9.53 -14.40 -23.04
C ASP A 151 -9.03 -14.23 -24.48
N ARG A 152 -7.89 -14.84 -24.83
CA ARG A 152 -7.60 -15.09 -26.24
C ARG A 152 -8.53 -16.21 -26.69
N ARG A 153 -9.76 -15.86 -27.10
CA ARG A 153 -10.45 -16.64 -28.12
C ARG A 153 -9.85 -16.23 -29.46
N THR A 154 -8.86 -16.99 -29.91
CA THR A 154 -8.49 -16.98 -31.33
C THR A 154 -9.63 -17.67 -32.09
N PRO A 155 -10.11 -17.11 -33.23
CA PRO A 155 -11.16 -17.73 -34.05
C PRO A 155 -10.73 -19.09 -34.62
#